data_AF-A0A8S3TYW9-F1
#
_entry.id   AF-A0A8S3TYW9-F1
#
_cell.length_a   1.000
_cell.length_b   1.000
_cell.length_c   1.000
_cell.angle_alpha   90.00
_cell.angle_beta   90.00
_cell.angle_gamma   90.00
#
_symmetry.space_group_name_H-M   'P 1'
#
loop_
_entity.id
_entity.type
_entity.pdbx_description
1 polymer ?
#
loop_
_entity_poly.entity_id
_entity_poly.type
_entity_poly.pdbx_seq_one_letter_code
_entity_poly.pdbx_strand_id
1 'polypeptide(L)'
;MNICNFVKTIITRATKDLSAIEAHRENKENKHAPKYTNHLSIMERYKNYQNFMSKYPKMNVDFKEFGIKLKRLQKYVTDKKYWQNSNKDGQQNKFIEHFSLKNWEKLSNEEKKDHTLENCQRCNTTHISYSSLHLSSSSDSNNLLTLCNAATDSVLSITSPQSQSKTTRGLKTVQNLVKISQPIVEDKLKIKFQNQVKVSLSPMKSLKKKEFKKSKRL
;
A
#
# COMPACT_ATOMS: atom_id res chain seq x y z
N MET A 1 -6.27 4.51 1.27
CA MET A 1 -7.60 4.31 0.65
C MET A 1 -7.64 2.89 0.16
N ASN A 2 -8.43 2.07 0.85
CA ASN A 2 -8.24 0.63 0.87
C ASN A 2 -9.16 -0.04 -0.14
N ILE A 3 -9.20 0.47 -1.36
CA ILE A 3 -9.98 -0.12 -2.45
C ILE A 3 -9.05 -1.01 -3.28
N CYS A 4 -9.57 -2.11 -3.82
CA CYS A 4 -8.86 -2.97 -4.76
C CYS A 4 -8.25 -2.16 -5.90
N ASN A 5 -6.99 -2.45 -6.25
CA ASN A 5 -6.26 -1.68 -7.25
C ASN A 5 -6.85 -1.85 -8.66
N PHE A 6 -7.42 -3.03 -9.00
CA PHE A 6 -8.19 -3.20 -10.22
C PHE A 6 -9.43 -2.30 -10.25
N VAL A 7 -10.20 -2.25 -9.16
CA VAL A 7 -11.38 -1.37 -9.07
C VAL A 7 -10.98 0.10 -9.22
N LYS A 8 -9.90 0.55 -8.55
CA LYS A 8 -9.38 1.92 -8.69
C LYS A 8 -9.13 2.26 -10.16
N THR A 9 -8.38 1.41 -10.86
CA THR A 9 -8.01 1.65 -12.26
C THR A 9 -9.21 1.56 -13.19
N ILE A 10 -10.09 0.58 -13.00
CA ILE A 10 -11.27 0.39 -13.84
C ILE A 10 -12.24 1.57 -13.70
N ILE A 11 -12.58 1.97 -12.47
CA ILE A 11 -13.44 3.13 -12.23
C ILE A 11 -12.85 4.39 -12.85
N THR A 12 -11.53 4.61 -12.75
CA THR A 12 -10.91 5.89 -13.18
C THR A 12 -10.55 5.95 -14.66
N ARG A 13 -10.22 4.81 -15.27
CA ARG A 13 -9.71 4.71 -16.65
C ARG A 13 -10.68 3.95 -17.55
N ALA A 14 -10.96 2.69 -17.26
CA ALA A 14 -11.70 1.82 -18.18
C ALA A 14 -13.15 2.28 -18.40
N THR A 15 -13.84 2.82 -17.38
CA THR A 15 -15.22 3.32 -17.54
C THR A 15 -15.38 4.47 -18.53
N LYS A 16 -14.26 5.06 -18.95
CA LYS A 16 -14.22 6.15 -19.91
C LYS A 16 -13.37 5.87 -21.15
N ASP A 17 -12.88 4.64 -21.32
CA ASP A 17 -12.11 4.20 -22.48
C ASP A 17 -13.06 3.50 -23.46
N LEU A 18 -13.45 4.23 -24.53
CA LEU A 18 -14.44 3.73 -25.49
C LEU A 18 -13.97 2.42 -26.14
N SER A 19 -12.69 2.33 -26.48
CA SER A 19 -12.11 1.14 -27.11
C SER A 19 -12.13 -0.07 -26.18
N ALA A 20 -11.89 0.13 -24.88
CA ALA A 20 -11.99 -0.97 -23.91
C ALA A 20 -13.45 -1.39 -23.67
N ILE A 21 -14.39 -0.44 -23.65
CA ILE A 21 -15.82 -0.72 -23.50
C ILE A 21 -16.34 -1.53 -24.69
N GLU A 22 -16.00 -1.14 -25.92
CA GLU A 22 -16.38 -1.84 -27.14
C GLU A 22 -15.76 -3.24 -27.20
N ALA A 23 -14.46 -3.36 -26.95
CA ALA A 23 -13.76 -4.64 -26.94
C ALA A 23 -14.37 -5.63 -25.94
N HIS A 24 -14.70 -5.16 -24.73
CA HIS A 24 -15.37 -5.99 -23.72
C HIS A 24 -16.76 -6.45 -24.15
N ARG A 25 -17.57 -5.55 -24.75
CA ARG A 25 -18.92 -5.90 -25.24
C ARG A 25 -18.86 -6.94 -26.36
N GLU A 26 -17.86 -6.84 -27.22
CA GLU A 26 -17.66 -7.77 -28.34
C GLU A 26 -16.91 -9.06 -27.95
N ASN A 27 -16.50 -9.21 -26.68
CA ASN A 27 -15.59 -10.26 -26.21
C ASN A 27 -14.32 -10.39 -27.08
N LYS A 28 -13.78 -9.26 -27.52
CA LYS A 28 -12.55 -9.19 -28.33
C LYS A 28 -11.41 -8.62 -27.53
N GLU A 29 -10.19 -8.98 -27.91
CA GLU A 29 -9.02 -8.29 -27.39
C GLU A 29 -9.00 -6.83 -27.88
N ASN A 30 -8.80 -5.90 -26.94
CA ASN A 30 -8.53 -4.52 -27.31
C ASN A 30 -7.10 -4.42 -27.92
N LYS A 31 -7.05 -4.22 -29.24
CA LYS A 31 -5.82 -4.02 -30.02
C LYS A 31 -5.47 -2.55 -30.20
N HIS A 32 -6.36 -1.64 -29.82
CA HIS A 32 -6.19 -0.21 -30.06
C HIS A 32 -5.72 0.53 -28.80
N ALA A 33 -5.11 1.69 -29.03
CA ALA A 33 -4.71 2.57 -27.94
C ALA A 33 -5.94 3.08 -27.17
N PRO A 34 -5.86 3.28 -25.84
CA PRO A 34 -6.97 3.78 -25.03
C PRO A 34 -7.54 5.09 -25.57
N LYS A 35 -8.86 5.15 -25.77
CA LYS A 35 -9.55 6.35 -26.26
C LYS A 35 -10.44 6.91 -25.15
N TYR A 36 -9.83 7.71 -24.28
CA TYR A 36 -10.51 8.28 -23.13
C TYR A 36 -11.44 9.44 -23.52
N THR A 37 -12.71 9.38 -23.11
CA THR A 37 -13.68 10.47 -23.22
C THR A 37 -14.02 11.06 -21.86
N ASN A 38 -14.18 12.38 -21.76
CA ASN A 38 -14.67 13.01 -20.54
C ASN A 38 -16.17 13.38 -20.64
N HIS A 39 -16.83 13.07 -21.76
CA HIS A 39 -18.23 13.44 -22.01
C HIS A 39 -19.24 12.47 -21.37
N LEU A 40 -18.78 11.30 -20.90
CA LEU A 40 -19.68 10.34 -20.27
C LEU A 40 -20.14 10.83 -18.90
N SER A 41 -21.44 10.82 -18.70
CA SER A 41 -22.09 11.07 -17.42
C SER A 41 -21.65 10.05 -16.37
N ILE A 42 -21.82 10.39 -15.09
CA ILE A 42 -21.54 9.46 -13.98
C ILE A 42 -22.37 8.18 -14.13
N MET A 43 -23.61 8.28 -14.58
CA MET A 43 -24.49 7.14 -14.80
C MET A 43 -23.99 6.21 -15.91
N GLU A 44 -23.54 6.75 -17.05
CA GLU A 44 -22.96 5.93 -18.12
C GLU A 44 -21.68 5.24 -17.66
N ARG A 45 -20.82 5.96 -16.93
CA ARG A 45 -19.60 5.38 -16.37
C ARG A 45 -19.88 4.28 -15.36
N TYR A 46 -20.93 4.45 -14.56
CA TYR A 46 -21.40 3.40 -13.64
C TYR A 46 -21.93 2.19 -14.40
N LYS A 47 -22.75 2.39 -15.45
CA LYS A 47 -23.21 1.29 -16.32
C LYS A 47 -22.02 0.53 -16.92
N ASN A 48 -21.02 1.23 -17.43
CA ASN A 48 -19.79 0.60 -17.95
C ASN A 48 -19.07 -0.20 -16.87
N TYR A 49 -18.96 0.34 -15.65
CA TYR A 49 -18.38 -0.38 -14.53
C TYR A 49 -19.17 -1.66 -14.17
N GLN A 50 -20.50 -1.59 -14.11
CA GLN A 50 -21.36 -2.75 -13.87
C GLN A 50 -21.22 -3.80 -14.96
N ASN A 51 -21.04 -3.41 -16.23
CA ASN A 51 -20.78 -4.36 -17.31
C ASN A 51 -19.50 -5.19 -17.03
N PHE A 52 -18.45 -4.55 -16.53
CA PHE A 52 -17.19 -5.24 -16.21
C PHE A 52 -17.26 -6.07 -14.92
N MET A 53 -17.98 -5.59 -13.90
CA MET A 53 -17.85 -6.07 -12.52
C MET A 53 -19.06 -6.80 -11.95
N SER A 54 -20.23 -6.76 -12.60
CA SER A 54 -21.45 -7.43 -12.11
C SER A 54 -21.27 -8.93 -11.85
N LYS A 55 -20.38 -9.59 -12.61
CA LYS A 55 -20.02 -11.02 -12.44
C LYS A 55 -19.22 -11.31 -11.17
N TYR A 56 -18.74 -10.28 -10.46
CA TYR A 56 -17.89 -10.39 -9.26
C TYR A 56 -18.51 -9.62 -8.09
N PRO A 57 -19.49 -10.21 -7.36
CA PRO A 57 -20.26 -9.50 -6.35
C PRO A 57 -19.42 -8.83 -5.25
N LYS A 58 -18.32 -9.47 -4.81
CA LYS A 58 -17.39 -8.94 -3.80
C LYS A 58 -16.65 -7.68 -4.23
N MET A 59 -16.68 -7.36 -5.52
CA MET A 59 -15.98 -6.23 -6.12
C MET A 59 -16.95 -5.13 -6.52
N ASN A 60 -18.25 -5.34 -6.39
CA ASN A 60 -19.29 -4.42 -6.83
C ASN A 60 -19.37 -3.19 -5.93
N VAL A 61 -19.62 -2.04 -6.53
CA VAL A 61 -19.77 -0.73 -5.86
C VAL A 61 -21.17 -0.23 -6.18
N ASP A 62 -21.90 0.28 -5.18
CA ASP A 62 -23.21 0.87 -5.43
C ASP A 62 -23.10 2.21 -6.18
N PHE A 63 -24.19 2.66 -6.81
CA PHE A 63 -24.16 3.89 -7.62
C PHE A 63 -23.77 5.14 -6.82
N LYS A 64 -24.29 5.29 -5.61
CA LYS A 64 -24.05 6.46 -4.75
C LYS A 64 -22.59 6.51 -4.33
N GLU A 65 -22.07 5.37 -3.91
CA GLU A 65 -20.69 5.18 -3.51
C GLU A 65 -19.73 5.34 -4.70
N PHE A 66 -20.11 4.84 -5.88
CA PHE A 66 -19.37 5.05 -7.13
C PHE A 66 -19.20 6.54 -7.42
N GLY A 67 -20.28 7.32 -7.38
CA GLY A 67 -20.24 8.76 -7.62
C GLY A 67 -19.31 9.51 -6.65
N ILE A 68 -19.38 9.16 -5.35
CA ILE A 68 -18.53 9.74 -4.31
C ILE A 68 -17.05 9.36 -4.50
N LYS A 69 -16.78 8.06 -4.71
CA LYS A 69 -15.41 7.56 -4.89
C LYS A 69 -14.79 8.06 -6.18
N LEU A 70 -15.56 8.19 -7.26
CA LEU A 70 -15.04 8.51 -8.59
C LEU A 70 -14.13 9.74 -8.61
N LYS A 71 -14.59 10.88 -8.07
CA LYS A 71 -13.78 12.12 -8.05
C LYS A 71 -12.48 11.95 -7.25
N ARG A 72 -12.57 11.27 -6.10
CA ARG A 72 -11.41 11.00 -5.22
C ARG A 72 -10.41 10.06 -5.89
N LEU A 73 -10.91 8.98 -6.49
CA LEU A 73 -10.14 7.99 -7.24
C LEU A 73 -9.45 8.62 -8.44
N GLN A 74 -10.14 9.47 -9.20
CA GLN A 74 -9.56 10.15 -10.34
C GLN A 74 -8.40 11.03 -9.91
N LYS A 75 -8.62 11.90 -8.92
CA LYS A 75 -7.56 12.76 -8.37
C LYS A 75 -6.37 11.93 -7.89
N TYR A 76 -6.64 10.83 -7.19
CA TYR A 76 -5.63 9.90 -6.70
C TYR A 76 -4.80 9.29 -7.83
N VAL A 77 -5.46 8.79 -8.88
CA VAL A 77 -4.77 8.15 -10.00
C VAL A 77 -4.02 9.17 -10.84
N THR A 78 -4.43 10.44 -10.92
CA THR A 78 -3.81 11.45 -11.81
C THR A 78 -2.75 12.32 -11.16
N ASP A 79 -2.87 12.63 -9.86
CA ASP A 79 -1.99 13.59 -9.18
C ASP A 79 -0.66 12.92 -8.82
N LYS A 80 0.45 13.51 -9.32
CA LYS A 80 1.82 13.00 -9.18
C LYS A 80 2.23 12.80 -7.72
N LYS A 81 1.68 13.59 -6.79
CA LYS A 81 2.03 13.52 -5.37
C LYS A 81 1.66 12.21 -4.68
N TYR A 82 0.75 11.42 -5.26
CA TYR A 82 0.35 10.13 -4.69
C TYR A 82 1.24 8.96 -5.12
N TRP A 83 2.26 9.22 -5.93
CA TRP A 83 3.14 8.21 -6.49
C TRP A 83 4.53 8.33 -5.88
N GLN A 84 5.22 7.20 -5.74
CA GLN A 84 6.62 7.21 -5.34
C GLN A 84 7.45 8.10 -6.27
N ASN A 85 8.45 8.77 -5.71
CA ASN A 85 9.31 9.73 -6.43
C ASN A 85 8.53 10.78 -7.23
N SER A 86 7.30 11.12 -6.82
CA SER A 86 6.42 12.03 -7.56
C SER A 86 6.19 11.61 -9.01
N ASN A 87 6.16 10.29 -9.27
CA ASN A 87 6.01 9.68 -10.59
C ASN A 87 7.15 9.97 -11.59
N LYS A 88 8.37 10.29 -11.13
CA LYS A 88 9.51 10.57 -12.02
C LYS A 88 9.93 9.37 -12.88
N ASP A 89 9.73 8.15 -12.40
CA ASP A 89 10.16 6.91 -13.08
C ASP A 89 8.96 6.12 -13.67
N GLY A 90 7.84 6.82 -13.90
CA GLY A 90 6.65 6.25 -14.54
C GLY A 90 5.86 5.25 -13.68
N GLN A 91 5.95 5.36 -12.35
CA GLN A 91 5.23 4.51 -11.38
C GLN A 91 3.72 4.44 -11.64
N GLN A 92 3.10 5.59 -11.95
CA GLN A 92 1.68 5.69 -12.28
C GLN A 92 1.33 4.83 -13.50
N ASN A 93 2.13 4.90 -14.56
CA ASN A 93 1.85 4.14 -15.79
C ASN A 93 1.97 2.64 -15.54
N LYS A 94 3.04 2.22 -14.85
CA LYS A 94 3.25 0.81 -14.46
C LYS A 94 2.08 0.29 -13.62
N PHE A 95 1.58 1.10 -12.68
CA PHE A 95 0.41 0.73 -11.87
C PHE A 95 -0.87 0.60 -12.71
N ILE A 96 -1.17 1.61 -13.53
CA ILE A 96 -2.39 1.64 -14.36
C ILE A 96 -2.38 0.49 -15.36
N GLU A 97 -1.24 0.20 -15.96
CA GLU A 97 -1.07 -0.91 -16.91
C GLU A 97 -1.29 -2.26 -16.22
N HIS A 98 -0.61 -2.49 -15.09
CA HIS A 98 -0.73 -3.76 -14.35
C HIS A 98 -2.17 -4.02 -13.90
N PHE A 99 -2.82 -3.02 -13.31
CA PHE A 99 -4.20 -3.13 -12.82
C PHE A 99 -5.27 -2.74 -13.86
N SER A 100 -4.94 -2.79 -15.15
CA SER A 100 -5.85 -2.46 -16.24
C SER A 100 -7.00 -3.48 -16.38
N LEU A 101 -8.08 -3.09 -17.08
CA LEU A 101 -9.17 -4.01 -17.43
C LEU A 101 -8.66 -5.20 -18.27
N LYS A 102 -7.73 -4.94 -19.21
CA LYS A 102 -7.11 -5.98 -20.04
C LYS A 102 -6.42 -7.05 -19.18
N ASN A 103 -5.65 -6.64 -18.17
CA ASN A 103 -4.99 -7.59 -17.29
C ASN A 103 -5.97 -8.26 -16.33
N TRP A 104 -7.02 -7.55 -15.90
CA TRP A 104 -8.13 -8.17 -15.16
C TRP A 104 -8.74 -9.31 -15.96
N GLU A 105 -9.05 -9.12 -17.24
CA GLU A 105 -9.66 -10.14 -18.09
C GLU A 105 -8.80 -11.40 -18.23
N LYS A 106 -7.47 -11.23 -18.27
CA LYS A 106 -6.49 -12.33 -18.33
C LYS A 106 -6.36 -13.14 -17.06
N LEU A 107 -6.80 -12.64 -15.90
CA LEU A 107 -6.80 -13.43 -14.66
C LEU A 107 -7.75 -14.61 -14.79
N SER A 108 -7.37 -15.73 -14.15
CA SER A 108 -8.27 -16.88 -14.02
C SER A 108 -9.53 -16.51 -13.23
N ASN A 109 -10.63 -17.26 -13.43
CA ASN A 109 -11.86 -17.01 -12.67
C ASN A 109 -11.67 -17.20 -11.15
N GLU A 110 -10.76 -18.08 -10.75
CA GLU A 110 -10.37 -18.30 -9.35
C GLU A 110 -9.68 -17.06 -8.79
N GLU A 111 -8.66 -16.54 -9.47
CA GLU A 111 -7.96 -15.33 -9.04
C GLU A 111 -8.90 -14.12 -8.94
N LYS A 112 -9.82 -13.97 -9.89
CA LYS A 112 -10.81 -12.88 -9.85
C LYS A 112 -11.72 -12.96 -8.62
N LYS A 113 -12.07 -14.17 -8.15
CA LYS A 113 -12.90 -14.39 -6.95
C LYS A 113 -12.19 -14.08 -5.64
N ASP A 114 -10.85 -14.09 -5.64
CA ASP A 114 -10.01 -13.75 -4.48
C ASP A 114 -9.85 -12.25 -4.27
N HIS A 115 -10.31 -11.43 -5.21
CA HIS A 115 -10.35 -9.98 -5.04
C HIS A 115 -11.63 -9.54 -4.30
N THR A 116 -11.45 -8.67 -3.31
CA THR A 116 -12.52 -7.96 -2.60
C THR A 116 -12.44 -6.46 -2.86
N LEU A 117 -13.58 -5.77 -2.86
CA LEU A 117 -13.67 -4.33 -3.10
C LEU A 117 -12.75 -3.56 -2.15
N GLU A 118 -12.80 -3.88 -0.86
CA GLU A 118 -12.00 -3.23 0.17
C GLU A 118 -10.99 -4.17 0.81
N ASN A 119 -9.88 -3.59 1.31
CA ASN A 119 -8.78 -4.30 1.99
C ASN A 119 -8.30 -5.54 1.21
N CYS A 120 -8.21 -5.40 -0.12
CA CYS A 120 -7.95 -6.52 -1.03
C CYS A 120 -6.60 -7.21 -0.76
N GLN A 121 -6.63 -8.37 -0.09
CA GLN A 121 -5.43 -9.11 0.27
C GLN A 121 -4.65 -9.57 -0.97
N ARG A 122 -5.33 -9.97 -2.05
CA ARG A 122 -4.69 -10.37 -3.31
C ARG A 122 -3.85 -9.22 -3.91
N CYS A 123 -4.36 -7.99 -3.89
CA CYS A 123 -3.57 -6.82 -4.29
C CYS A 123 -2.37 -6.57 -3.37
N ASN A 124 -2.54 -6.75 -2.06
CA ASN A 124 -1.51 -6.44 -1.06
C ASN A 124 -0.43 -7.52 -0.91
N THR A 125 -0.68 -8.74 -1.36
CA THR A 125 0.26 -9.87 -1.24
C THR A 125 0.83 -10.25 -2.60
N THR A 126 -0.01 -10.68 -3.54
CA THR A 126 0.43 -11.18 -4.84
C THR A 126 0.90 -10.08 -5.78
N HIS A 127 0.29 -8.90 -5.73
CA HIS A 127 0.65 -7.77 -6.59
C HIS A 127 1.39 -6.67 -5.83
N ILE A 128 2.08 -7.02 -4.74
CA ILE A 128 2.68 -6.05 -3.82
C ILE A 128 3.64 -5.07 -4.51
N SER A 129 4.46 -5.54 -5.46
CA SER A 129 5.42 -4.72 -6.20
C SER A 129 4.77 -3.57 -6.99
N TYR A 130 3.55 -3.79 -7.49
CA TYR A 130 2.78 -2.78 -8.18
C TYR A 130 1.93 -1.96 -7.21
N SER A 131 1.33 -2.61 -6.20
CA SER A 131 0.56 -1.94 -5.15
C SER A 131 1.41 -0.93 -4.36
N SER A 132 2.71 -1.20 -4.19
CA SER A 132 3.63 -0.31 -3.47
C SER A 132 3.97 0.98 -4.22
N LEU A 133 3.68 1.07 -5.53
CA LEU A 133 4.06 2.22 -6.37
C LEU A 133 3.36 3.53 -5.99
N HIS A 134 2.25 3.46 -5.24
CA HIS A 134 1.54 4.62 -4.72
C HIS A 134 1.77 4.80 -3.21
N LEU A 135 1.83 6.06 -2.75
CA LEU A 135 2.10 6.43 -1.36
C LEU A 135 0.98 6.05 -0.37
N SER A 136 -0.23 5.74 -0.84
CA SER A 136 -1.26 5.22 0.08
C SER A 136 -1.08 3.74 0.43
N SER A 137 0.00 3.10 -0.03
CA SER A 137 0.48 1.81 0.50
C SER A 137 1.49 2.04 1.63
N SER A 138 2.20 3.18 1.62
CA SER A 138 3.18 3.52 2.65
C SER A 138 2.54 4.12 3.91
N SER A 139 1.25 4.46 3.89
CA SER A 139 0.50 4.73 5.13
C SER A 139 0.45 3.51 6.04
N ASP A 140 0.41 2.29 5.48
CA ASP A 140 0.52 1.06 6.27
C ASP A 140 1.95 0.85 6.78
N SER A 141 2.97 1.30 6.06
CA SER A 141 4.37 1.28 6.52
C SER A 141 4.64 2.25 7.68
N ASN A 142 4.03 3.44 7.64
CA ASN A 142 4.06 4.37 8.78
C ASN A 142 3.27 3.82 9.97
N ASN A 143 2.17 3.10 9.71
CA ASN A 143 1.41 2.38 10.73
C ASN A 143 2.23 1.22 11.32
N LEU A 144 3.00 0.50 10.49
CA LEU A 144 3.89 -0.58 10.92
C LEU A 144 5.07 -0.06 11.76
N LEU A 145 5.64 1.08 11.37
CA LEU A 145 6.67 1.76 12.17
C LEU A 145 6.10 2.26 13.50
N THR A 146 4.88 2.79 13.49
CA THR A 146 4.16 3.24 14.70
C THR A 146 3.81 2.06 15.61
N LEU A 147 3.36 0.93 15.05
CA LEU A 147 3.09 -0.31 15.77
C LEU A 147 4.37 -0.94 16.32
N CYS A 148 5.46 -0.94 15.55
CA CYS A 148 6.78 -1.38 16.02
C CYS A 148 7.31 -0.48 17.14
N ASN A 149 7.14 0.84 17.04
CA ASN A 149 7.53 1.77 18.09
C ASN A 149 6.64 1.59 19.34
N ALA A 150 5.33 1.47 19.19
CA ALA A 150 4.41 1.21 20.31
C ALA A 150 4.67 -0.14 20.99
N ALA A 151 5.00 -1.18 20.21
CA ALA A 151 5.43 -2.47 20.75
C ALA A 151 6.78 -2.36 21.46
N THR A 152 7.72 -1.57 20.93
CA THR A 152 9.02 -1.30 21.58
C THR A 152 8.83 -0.53 22.89
N ASP A 153 7.97 0.48 22.91
CA ASP A 153 7.64 1.28 24.09
C ASP A 153 6.90 0.45 25.15
N SER A 154 6.02 -0.47 24.72
CA SER A 154 5.35 -1.43 25.61
C SER A 154 6.32 -2.44 26.23
N VAL A 155 7.33 -2.90 25.46
CA VAL A 155 8.40 -3.75 26.01
C VAL A 155 9.27 -2.97 26.99
N LEU A 156 9.59 -1.71 26.68
CA LEU A 156 10.38 -0.84 27.55
C LEU A 156 9.66 -0.51 28.86
N SER A 157 8.34 -0.32 28.84
CA SER A 157 7.53 -0.08 30.04
C SER A 157 7.39 -1.32 30.92
N ILE A 158 7.32 -2.52 30.33
CA ILE A 158 7.38 -3.80 31.08
C ILE A 158 8.75 -3.97 31.78
N THR A 159 9.82 -3.37 31.26
CA THR A 159 11.15 -3.41 31.87
C THR A 159 11.41 -2.33 32.92
N SER A 160 10.41 -1.54 33.32
CA SER A 160 10.55 -0.61 34.44
C SER A 160 9.48 -0.88 35.49
N PRO A 161 9.91 -1.31 36.67
CA PRO A 161 9.75 -0.38 37.79
C PRO A 161 11.00 -0.34 38.67
N GLN A 162 11.31 0.85 39.20
CA GLN A 162 12.12 1.02 40.40
C GLN A 162 13.40 0.17 40.48
N SER A 163 14.38 0.41 39.61
CA SER A 163 15.77 0.23 40.02
C SER A 163 16.68 1.09 39.16
N GLN A 164 17.19 2.14 39.79
CA GLN A 164 18.41 2.80 39.37
C GLN A 164 19.57 1.80 39.53
N SER A 165 19.69 0.85 38.61
CA SER A 165 20.82 -0.08 38.58
C SER A 165 21.19 -0.37 37.13
N LYS A 166 22.31 0.24 36.75
CA LYS A 166 23.05 0.08 35.50
C LYS A 166 23.07 -1.37 34.98
N THR A 167 23.25 -1.48 33.65
CA THR A 167 23.99 -2.53 32.91
C THR A 167 23.19 -3.64 32.19
N THR A 168 23.46 -3.74 30.88
CA THR A 168 23.56 -4.96 30.03
C THR A 168 22.35 -5.91 29.87
N ARG A 169 21.44 -6.03 30.85
CA ARG A 169 20.28 -6.95 30.80
C ARG A 169 19.20 -6.50 29.82
N GLY A 170 18.78 -5.24 29.86
CA GLY A 170 17.77 -4.71 28.92
C GLY A 170 18.21 -4.80 27.45
N LEU A 171 19.52 -4.63 27.18
CA LEU A 171 20.07 -4.76 25.83
C LEU A 171 20.03 -6.21 25.32
N LYS A 172 20.27 -7.20 26.20
CA LYS A 172 20.14 -8.63 25.88
C LYS A 172 18.69 -9.02 25.63
N THR A 173 17.74 -8.48 26.39
CA THR A 173 16.30 -8.73 26.19
C THR A 173 15.81 -8.17 24.85
N VAL A 174 16.21 -6.95 24.50
CA VAL A 174 15.92 -6.35 23.18
C VAL A 174 16.58 -7.16 22.06
N GLN A 175 17.84 -7.59 22.22
CA GLN A 175 18.51 -8.44 21.23
C GLN A 175 17.84 -9.81 21.05
N ASN A 176 17.32 -10.41 22.13
CA ASN A 176 16.58 -11.67 22.06
C ASN A 176 15.22 -11.49 21.38
N LEU A 177 14.49 -10.42 21.69
CA LEU A 177 13.25 -10.08 20.99
C LEU A 177 13.46 -9.87 19.50
N VAL A 178 14.53 -9.14 19.13
CA VAL A 178 14.92 -8.93 17.72
C VAL A 178 15.24 -10.26 17.05
N LYS A 179 15.98 -11.17 17.72
CA LYS A 179 16.26 -12.51 17.19
C LYS A 179 14.99 -13.36 17.00
N ILE A 180 14.04 -13.27 17.92
CA ILE A 180 12.77 -14.03 17.86
C ILE A 180 11.86 -13.50 16.74
N SER A 181 11.79 -12.17 16.58
CA SER A 181 10.89 -11.54 15.60
C SER A 181 11.50 -11.39 14.20
N GLN A 182 12.83 -11.50 14.07
CA GLN A 182 13.53 -11.45 12.80
C GLN A 182 13.04 -12.47 11.76
N PRO A 183 12.90 -13.78 12.04
CA PRO A 183 12.42 -14.71 11.03
C PRO A 183 11.00 -14.36 10.55
N ILE A 184 10.14 -13.86 11.42
CA ILE A 184 8.77 -13.45 11.07
C ILE A 184 8.77 -12.20 10.18
N VAL A 185 9.65 -11.24 10.48
CA VAL A 185 9.79 -10.00 9.73
C VAL A 185 10.49 -10.21 8.39
N GLU A 186 11.52 -11.05 8.34
CA GLU A 186 12.26 -11.38 7.12
C GLU A 186 11.41 -12.20 6.15
N ASP A 187 10.59 -13.14 6.66
CA ASP A 187 9.67 -13.93 5.84
C ASP A 187 8.55 -13.07 5.24
N LYS A 188 7.93 -12.18 6.03
CA LYS A 188 6.82 -11.35 5.57
C LYS A 188 7.21 -10.11 4.78
N LEU A 189 8.33 -9.47 5.11
CA LEU A 189 8.72 -8.18 4.54
C LEU A 189 9.96 -8.26 3.65
N LYS A 190 10.67 -9.40 3.61
CA LYS A 190 11.95 -9.57 2.87
C LYS A 190 13.02 -8.52 3.20
N ILE A 191 12.99 -7.97 4.43
CA ILE A 191 13.95 -6.97 4.92
C ILE A 191 14.73 -7.52 6.11
N LYS A 192 16.05 -7.33 6.14
CA LYS A 192 16.92 -7.72 7.25
C LYS A 192 16.67 -6.84 8.49
N PHE A 193 15.79 -7.30 9.37
CA PHE A 193 15.28 -6.57 10.54
C PHE A 193 16.39 -6.07 11.49
N GLN A 194 17.47 -6.85 11.67
CA GLN A 194 18.60 -6.47 12.51
C GLN A 194 19.29 -5.16 12.10
N ASN A 195 19.34 -4.85 10.81
CA ASN A 195 20.03 -3.67 10.32
C ASN A 195 19.26 -2.39 10.69
N GLN A 196 17.93 -2.46 10.70
CA GLN A 196 17.07 -1.34 11.06
C GLN A 196 17.10 -1.06 12.57
N VAL A 197 17.11 -2.11 13.39
CA VAL A 197 17.17 -1.95 14.86
C VAL A 197 18.53 -1.42 15.32
N LYS A 198 19.64 -1.79 14.66
CA LYS A 198 20.97 -1.21 14.95
C LYS A 198 21.04 0.29 14.67
N VAL A 199 20.35 0.77 13.64
CA VAL A 199 20.29 2.20 13.31
C VAL A 199 19.50 2.96 14.36
N SER A 200 18.38 2.42 14.87
CA SER A 200 17.57 3.05 15.93
C SER A 200 18.21 3.01 17.33
N LEU A 201 19.10 2.06 17.61
CA LEU A 201 19.84 1.96 18.89
C LEU A 201 21.15 2.78 18.91
N SER A 202 21.65 3.21 17.75
CA SER A 202 22.89 3.99 17.63
C SER A 202 22.81 5.43 18.20
N PRO A 203 21.67 6.16 18.13
CA PRO A 203 21.52 7.49 18.76
C PRO A 203 21.63 7.45 20.28
N MET A 204 21.33 6.32 20.93
CA MET A 204 21.44 6.18 22.39
C MET A 204 22.89 6.16 22.91
N LYS A 205 23.89 5.89 22.05
CA LYS A 205 25.32 5.93 22.44
C LYS A 205 25.95 7.31 22.30
N SER A 206 25.39 8.21 21.48
CA SER A 206 25.98 9.54 21.22
C SER A 206 25.55 10.61 22.22
N LEU A 207 24.43 10.43 22.92
CA LEU A 207 23.96 11.35 23.96
C LEU A 207 24.87 11.37 25.21
N LYS A 208 25.50 10.23 25.57
CA LYS A 208 26.41 10.17 26.73
C LYS A 208 27.76 10.87 26.54
N LYS A 209 28.21 11.11 25.30
CA LYS A 209 29.50 11.80 25.04
C LYS A 209 29.39 13.33 25.05
N LYS A 210 28.20 13.91 24.83
CA LYS A 210 28.01 15.37 24.83
C LYS A 210 27.79 15.94 26.23
N GLU A 211 27.14 15.21 27.14
CA GLU A 211 26.95 15.69 28.53
C GLU A 211 28.24 15.69 29.35
N PHE A 212 29.13 14.70 29.15
CA PHE A 212 30.39 14.62 29.90
C PHE A 212 31.43 15.70 29.53
N LYS A 213 31.30 16.37 28.38
CA LYS A 213 32.19 17.48 27.98
C LYS A 213 31.72 18.86 28.45
N LYS A 214 30.44 19.02 28.81
CA LYS A 214 29.91 20.31 29.31
C LYS A 214 30.13 20.48 30.82
N SER A 215 30.24 19.39 31.59
CA SER A 215 30.47 19.43 33.05
C SER A 215 31.94 19.61 33.48
N LYS A 216 32.88 19.79 32.54
CA LYS A 216 34.31 20.03 32.82
C LYS A 216 34.79 21.44 32.43
N ARG A 217 33.85 22.32 32.05
CA ARG A 217 34.11 23.74 31.77
C ARG A 217 33.06 24.59 32.49
N LEU A 218 33.13 24.59 33.82
CA LEU A 218 32.64 25.62 34.73
C LEU A 218 33.52 25.54 35.97
#